data_AF-A0A4Z0MA59-F1
#
_entry.id   AF-A0A4Z0MA59-F1
#
_cell.length_a   1.000
_cell.length_b   1.000
_cell.length_c   1.000
_cell.angle_alpha   90.00
_cell.angle_beta   90.00
_cell.angle_gamma   90.00
#
_symmetry.space_group_name_H-M   'P 1'
#
loop_
_entity.id
_entity.type
_entity.pdbx_description
1 polymer ?
#
loop_
_entity_poly.entity_id
_entity_poly.type
_entity_poly.pdbx_seq_one_letter_code
_entity_poly.pdbx_strand_id
1 'polypeptide(L)'
;MVCRSETVGSIEYRYCPDTLPPMADRMRALMFGRFTDELTGNPVSARLHLLTEVEGVSSQVTADAVAGLVGNPARRFPGLAAGSVALDMTVVCRRFLAQTFTATLGPFNTGMGAPADYPHHFAPANLGDVGLHRAPSVISGRCVLDNGSSTSPLNAATVTLTGLWHRFPAADVDPPTVIEAPNILSLAQGLYRPRSAGVDQLRQRDLVMQAGEEKTLLAATAPGATRLRLSDRVNLAPGQLLAIEPGDPERVEYLEITQVDGASTDTQPATITLAYPLRREHALGGVAVRVVAQAPGASNNLARHGIAGDQTVFLDALAGLADGTVEISGAGSPEYHRASLYQVSADARGFFRLPPVSRVAMLQLRASHGLAPADVNTVFSPDYELAGNRLDFIFA
;
A
#
# COMPACT_ATOMS: atom_id res chain seq x y z
N MET A 1 45.08 25.28 -12.19
CA MET A 1 44.35 25.35 -13.47
C MET A 1 45.36 25.16 -14.59
N VAL A 2 45.29 24.05 -15.34
CA VAL A 2 46.20 23.78 -16.45
C VAL A 2 45.45 24.07 -17.73
N CYS A 3 45.80 25.17 -18.39
CA CYS A 3 45.27 25.49 -19.71
C CYS A 3 46.07 24.75 -20.79
N ARG A 4 45.41 24.28 -21.83
CA ARG A 4 46.04 23.74 -23.04
C ARG A 4 45.45 24.42 -24.27
N SER A 5 46.29 24.62 -25.28
CA SER A 5 45.81 25.03 -26.61
C SER A 5 45.29 23.82 -27.36
N GLU A 6 44.11 23.94 -27.96
CA GLU A 6 43.53 22.96 -28.87
C GLU A 6 43.20 23.64 -30.19
N THR A 7 43.58 23.04 -31.32
CA THR A 7 43.30 23.59 -32.64
C THR A 7 42.15 22.81 -33.29
N VAL A 8 41.09 23.50 -33.69
CA VAL A 8 39.97 22.92 -34.44
C VAL A 8 39.87 23.65 -35.78
N GLY A 9 40.23 22.95 -36.87
CA GLY A 9 40.41 23.58 -38.18
C GLY A 9 41.59 24.55 -38.17
N SER A 10 41.36 25.80 -38.52
CA SER A 10 42.36 26.88 -38.51
C SER A 10 42.31 27.77 -37.26
N ILE A 11 41.44 27.46 -36.29
CA ILE A 11 41.23 28.27 -35.08
C ILE A 11 41.89 27.57 -33.89
N GLU A 12 42.75 28.30 -33.18
CA GLU A 12 43.34 27.86 -31.91
C GLU A 12 42.46 28.34 -30.74
N TYR A 13 42.03 27.40 -29.91
CA TYR A 13 41.28 27.63 -28.69
C TYR A 13 42.17 27.42 -27.47
N ARG A 14 42.13 28.36 -26.52
CA ARG A 14 42.74 28.15 -25.20
C ARG A 14 41.72 27.52 -24.27
N TYR A 15 41.82 26.21 -24.07
CA TYR A 15 40.95 25.47 -23.18
C TYR A 15 41.57 25.39 -21.77
N CYS A 16 40.90 26.00 -20.80
CA CYS A 16 41.27 25.95 -19.38
C CYS A 16 40.18 25.20 -18.61
N PRO A 17 40.21 23.85 -18.57
CA PRO A 17 39.21 23.11 -17.81
C PRO A 17 39.33 23.48 -16.33
N ASP A 18 38.17 23.61 -15.69
CA ASP A 18 38.12 23.73 -14.23
C ASP A 18 38.76 22.50 -13.60
N THR A 19 39.54 22.73 -12.54
CA THR A 19 40.13 21.65 -11.76
C THR A 19 39.01 20.81 -11.19
N LEU A 20 38.99 19.51 -11.48
CA LEU A 20 37.95 18.63 -10.94
C LEU A 20 37.94 18.72 -9.41
N PRO A 21 36.76 18.88 -8.77
CA PRO A 21 36.68 18.90 -7.33
C PRO A 21 37.25 17.60 -6.74
N PRO A 22 37.86 17.65 -5.54
CA PRO A 22 38.29 16.48 -4.79
C PRO A 22 37.19 15.42 -4.74
N MET A 23 37.53 14.13 -4.65
CA MET A 23 36.52 13.06 -4.60
C MET A 23 35.50 13.26 -3.47
N ALA A 24 35.97 13.80 -2.35
CA ALA A 24 35.15 14.16 -1.18
C ALA A 24 34.16 15.30 -1.45
N ASP A 25 34.31 16.04 -2.56
CA ASP A 25 33.48 17.19 -2.92
C ASP A 25 32.50 16.88 -4.07
N ARG A 26 32.57 15.67 -4.64
CA ARG A 26 31.74 15.30 -5.79
C ARG A 26 30.34 14.88 -5.37
N MET A 27 29.36 15.36 -6.13
CA MET A 27 28.00 14.83 -6.09
C MET A 27 28.00 13.43 -6.72
N ARG A 28 27.36 12.48 -6.04
CA ARG A 28 27.20 11.09 -6.49
C ARG A 28 25.77 10.64 -6.24
N ALA A 29 25.29 9.68 -7.04
CA ALA A 29 24.09 8.94 -6.66
C ALA A 29 24.33 8.31 -5.29
N LEU A 30 23.35 8.32 -4.42
CA LEU A 30 23.37 7.67 -3.11
C LEU A 30 22.53 6.40 -3.15
N MET A 31 21.34 6.50 -3.74
CA MET A 31 20.39 5.41 -3.94
C MET A 31 19.68 5.62 -5.28
N PHE A 32 19.40 4.56 -6.04
CA PHE A 32 18.62 4.65 -7.27
C PHE A 32 17.85 3.35 -7.56
N GLY A 33 16.81 3.43 -8.38
CA GLY A 33 16.05 2.29 -8.89
C GLY A 33 15.27 2.66 -10.14
N ARG A 34 14.78 1.66 -10.88
CA ARG A 34 13.84 1.82 -11.99
C ARG A 34 12.43 1.53 -11.49
N PHE A 35 11.55 2.52 -11.54
CA PHE A 35 10.18 2.40 -11.04
C PHE A 35 9.24 2.00 -12.17
N THR A 36 8.56 0.88 -11.99
CA THR A 36 7.67 0.28 -12.98
C THR A 36 6.26 0.15 -12.42
N ASP A 37 5.25 0.12 -13.28
CA ASP A 37 3.90 -0.26 -12.89
C ASP A 37 3.83 -1.79 -12.76
N GLU A 38 3.46 -2.29 -11.58
CA GLU A 38 3.50 -3.72 -11.27
C GLU A 38 2.61 -4.58 -12.21
N LEU A 39 1.56 -3.98 -12.80
CA LEU A 39 0.60 -4.65 -13.68
C LEU A 39 1.12 -4.85 -15.09
N THR A 40 1.92 -3.90 -15.57
CA THR A 40 2.39 -3.85 -16.97
C THR A 40 3.88 -4.15 -17.10
N GLY A 41 4.67 -4.00 -16.03
CA GLY A 41 6.13 -4.06 -16.05
C GLY A 41 6.80 -2.89 -16.78
N ASN A 42 6.01 -1.93 -17.28
CA ASN A 42 6.51 -0.77 -18.00
C ASN A 42 6.96 0.32 -17.02
N PRO A 43 7.93 1.17 -17.41
CA PRO A 43 8.26 2.38 -16.66
C PRO A 43 7.03 3.22 -16.36
N VAL A 44 6.95 3.77 -15.15
CA VAL A 44 5.82 4.64 -14.79
C VAL A 44 5.88 5.94 -15.59
N SER A 45 4.80 6.24 -16.33
CA SER A 45 4.70 7.45 -17.16
C SER A 45 4.35 8.71 -16.36
N ALA A 46 3.84 8.55 -15.14
CA ALA A 46 3.48 9.65 -14.25
C ALA A 46 4.71 10.26 -13.56
N ARG A 47 4.59 11.53 -13.16
CA ARG A 47 5.67 12.26 -12.48
C ARG A 47 5.95 11.65 -11.10
N LEU A 48 7.18 11.16 -10.92
CA LEU A 48 7.69 10.70 -9.63
C LEU A 48 8.16 11.89 -8.78
N HIS A 49 7.77 11.88 -7.51
CA HIS A 49 8.28 12.77 -6.47
C HIS A 49 9.01 11.92 -5.44
N LEU A 50 10.29 12.24 -5.19
CA LEU A 50 11.08 11.54 -4.19
C LEU A 50 11.24 12.45 -2.97
N LEU A 51 10.97 11.90 -1.79
CA LEU A 51 11.10 12.58 -0.51
C LEU A 51 12.19 11.90 0.31
N THR A 52 13.00 12.69 1.00
CA THR A 52 13.99 12.23 1.98
C THR A 52 14.12 13.29 3.07
N GLU A 53 14.38 12.86 4.30
CA GLU A 53 14.60 13.76 5.44
C GLU A 53 16.07 14.21 5.55
N VAL A 54 16.96 13.62 4.75
CA VAL A 54 18.39 13.93 4.81
C VAL A 54 18.69 15.26 4.13
N GLU A 55 19.07 16.26 4.93
CA GLU A 55 19.39 17.60 4.43
C GLU A 55 20.56 17.59 3.43
N GLY A 56 20.37 18.30 2.31
CA GLY A 56 21.38 18.47 1.27
C GLY A 56 21.63 17.21 0.43
N VAL A 57 20.66 16.30 0.44
CA VAL A 57 20.43 15.29 -0.59
C VAL A 57 19.32 15.82 -1.51
N SER A 58 19.47 15.61 -2.82
CA SER A 58 18.48 16.02 -3.82
C SER A 58 17.94 14.81 -4.59
N SER A 59 16.69 14.89 -5.03
CA SER A 59 16.07 13.89 -5.89
C SER A 59 16.42 14.11 -7.36
N GLN A 60 16.64 13.03 -8.10
CA GLN A 60 16.76 13.04 -9.56
C GLN A 60 15.83 12.00 -10.18
N VAL A 61 15.20 12.33 -11.30
CA VAL A 61 14.26 11.48 -12.03
C VAL A 61 14.55 11.62 -13.52
N THR A 62 14.72 10.49 -14.23
CA THR A 62 14.89 10.45 -15.69
C THR A 62 13.56 10.14 -16.40
N ALA A 63 13.56 10.23 -17.73
CA ALA A 63 12.38 9.93 -18.55
C ALA A 63 11.95 8.45 -18.47
N ASP A 64 12.90 7.53 -18.26
CA ASP A 64 12.63 6.08 -18.21
C ASP A 64 12.26 5.59 -16.80
N ALA A 65 11.71 6.49 -15.97
CA ALA A 65 11.37 6.25 -14.57
C ALA A 65 12.54 5.71 -13.72
N VAL A 66 13.79 5.97 -14.12
CA VAL A 66 14.95 5.78 -13.24
C VAL A 66 15.02 6.97 -12.32
N ALA A 67 14.94 6.73 -11.02
CA ALA A 67 14.94 7.80 -10.04
C ALA A 67 15.77 7.43 -8.82
N GLY A 68 16.27 8.45 -8.13
CA GLY A 68 17.13 8.24 -6.98
C GLY A 68 17.48 9.51 -6.23
N LEU A 69 18.26 9.33 -5.17
CA LEU A 69 18.82 10.37 -4.35
C LEU A 69 20.26 10.64 -4.76
N VAL A 70 20.66 11.91 -4.84
CA VAL A 70 22.00 12.37 -5.20
C VAL A 70 22.51 13.32 -4.12
N GLY A 71 23.77 13.18 -3.72
CA GLY A 71 24.36 13.99 -2.67
C GLY A 71 25.88 13.88 -2.67
N ASN A 72 26.51 14.61 -1.76
CA ASN A 72 27.93 14.42 -1.48
C ASN A 72 28.08 13.42 -0.33
N PRO A 73 28.43 12.15 -0.58
CA PRO A 73 28.46 11.14 0.47
C PRO A 73 29.46 11.48 1.57
N ALA A 74 30.65 12.00 1.23
CA ALA A 74 31.73 12.28 2.19
C ALA A 74 31.37 13.40 3.16
N ARG A 75 30.66 14.41 2.68
CA ARG A 75 30.18 15.51 3.52
C ARG A 75 28.93 15.15 4.32
N ARG A 76 28.01 14.38 3.73
CA ARG A 76 26.72 14.05 4.36
C ARG A 76 26.82 12.91 5.35
N PHE A 77 27.72 11.97 5.10
CA PHE A 77 27.90 10.79 5.92
C PHE A 77 29.39 10.53 6.16
N PRO A 78 30.07 11.38 6.95
CA PRO A 78 31.52 11.30 7.16
C PRO A 78 31.98 9.97 7.78
N GLY A 79 31.07 9.23 8.42
CA GLY A 79 31.32 7.91 9.02
C GLY A 79 31.28 6.73 8.05
N LEU A 80 30.92 6.89 6.77
CA LEU A 80 30.73 5.77 5.83
C LEU A 80 32.00 4.96 5.55
N ALA A 81 33.17 5.53 5.85
CA ALA A 81 34.43 4.82 5.85
C ALA A 81 34.38 3.60 6.79
N ALA A 82 33.99 3.81 8.06
CA ALA A 82 34.08 2.80 9.12
C ALA A 82 32.72 2.24 9.57
N GLY A 83 31.61 2.90 9.20
CA GLY A 83 30.25 2.51 9.60
C GLY A 83 29.29 2.51 8.43
N SER A 84 28.09 1.99 8.67
CA SER A 84 26.97 2.07 7.74
C SER A 84 25.95 3.11 8.17
N VAL A 85 25.17 3.61 7.20
CA VAL A 85 24.04 4.50 7.43
C VAL A 85 22.84 3.97 6.68
N ALA A 86 21.68 3.91 7.35
CA ALA A 86 20.39 3.70 6.69
C ALA A 86 19.94 5.00 6.02
N LEU A 87 19.63 4.93 4.74
CA LEU A 87 19.09 6.03 3.95
C LEU A 87 17.68 5.67 3.51
N ASP A 88 16.73 6.55 3.84
CA ASP A 88 15.33 6.39 3.45
C ASP A 88 14.96 7.29 2.27
N MET A 89 14.16 6.73 1.37
CA MET A 89 13.57 7.42 0.23
C MET A 89 12.09 7.03 0.13
N THR A 90 11.20 8.01 0.16
CA THR A 90 9.77 7.80 -0.11
C THR A 90 9.44 8.24 -1.53
N VAL A 91 8.91 7.31 -2.32
CA VAL A 91 8.43 7.55 -3.68
C VAL A 91 6.95 7.86 -3.62
N VAL A 92 6.57 9.03 -4.12
CA VAL A 92 5.18 9.46 -4.27
C VAL A 92 4.92 9.63 -5.75
N CYS A 93 3.91 8.91 -6.25
CA CYS A 93 3.48 9.00 -7.63
C CYS A 93 1.95 9.05 -7.66
N ARG A 94 1.39 9.91 -8.51
CA ARG A 94 -0.07 10.01 -8.65
C ARG A 94 -0.62 8.64 -9.07
N ARG A 95 -1.67 8.16 -8.39
CA ARG A 95 -2.36 6.86 -8.62
C ARG A 95 -1.58 5.62 -8.21
N PHE A 96 -0.43 5.79 -7.56
CA PHE A 96 0.26 4.71 -6.88
C PHE A 96 0.24 4.97 -5.39
N LEU A 97 0.34 3.91 -4.60
CA LEU A 97 0.56 4.03 -3.17
C LEU A 97 1.97 4.59 -2.94
N ALA A 98 2.10 5.47 -1.95
CA ALA A 98 3.40 5.96 -1.53
C ALA A 98 4.21 4.80 -0.93
N GLN A 99 5.46 4.66 -1.34
CA GLN A 99 6.31 3.57 -0.91
C GLN A 99 7.64 4.10 -0.38
N THR A 100 8.01 3.66 0.82
CA THR A 100 9.28 4.00 1.45
C THR A 100 10.26 2.86 1.27
N PHE A 101 11.48 3.20 0.85
CA PHE A 101 12.59 2.30 0.66
C PHE A 101 13.71 2.71 1.60
N THR A 102 14.25 1.72 2.32
CA THR A 102 15.44 1.89 3.16
C THR A 102 16.58 1.12 2.51
N ALA A 103 17.72 1.77 2.31
CA ALA A 103 18.93 1.10 1.88
C ALA A 103 20.09 1.40 2.83
N THR A 104 20.98 0.44 2.99
CA THR A 104 22.19 0.61 3.80
C THR A 104 23.34 1.06 2.91
N LEU A 105 23.94 2.20 3.23
CA LEU A 105 25.18 2.68 2.62
C LEU A 105 26.36 2.31 3.51
N GLY A 106 27.43 1.80 2.91
CA GLY A 106 28.66 1.42 3.62
C GLY A 106 28.48 0.25 4.60
N PRO A 107 29.48 -0.03 5.46
CA PRO A 107 30.81 0.60 5.46
C PRO A 107 31.62 0.28 4.20
N PHE A 108 32.46 1.23 3.77
CA PHE A 108 33.30 1.05 2.57
C PHE A 108 34.75 0.61 2.88
N ASN A 109 35.16 0.52 4.15
CA ASN A 109 36.49 0.05 4.55
C ASN A 109 36.50 -1.31 5.28
N THR A 110 35.72 -2.30 4.81
CA THR A 110 35.63 -3.63 5.46
C THR A 110 36.55 -4.71 4.89
N GLY A 111 37.40 -4.39 3.91
CA GLY A 111 38.32 -5.35 3.29
C GLY A 111 39.69 -5.43 3.96
N MET A 112 40.01 -6.60 4.53
CA MET A 112 41.35 -6.97 5.00
C MET A 112 42.36 -6.93 3.84
N GLY A 113 43.15 -5.84 3.73
CA GLY A 113 44.38 -5.83 2.93
C GLY A 113 44.43 -4.92 1.69
N ALA A 114 43.34 -4.21 1.34
CA ALA A 114 43.37 -3.11 0.36
C ALA A 114 42.99 -1.80 1.07
N PRO A 115 43.61 -0.66 0.73
CA PRO A 115 43.44 0.54 1.53
C PRO A 115 41.98 0.99 1.53
N ALA A 116 41.49 1.25 2.74
CA ALA A 116 40.40 2.16 3.03
C ALA A 116 40.48 3.41 2.14
N ASP A 117 39.71 3.45 1.06
CA ASP A 117 39.86 4.49 0.03
C ASP A 117 38.58 5.25 -0.26
N TYR A 118 37.60 5.16 0.64
CA TYR A 118 36.55 6.16 0.71
C TYR A 118 37.16 7.56 0.87
N PRO A 119 36.78 8.57 0.05
CA PRO A 119 35.62 8.61 -0.84
C PRO A 119 35.91 8.30 -2.33
N HIS A 120 37.08 7.77 -2.66
CA HIS A 120 37.42 7.38 -4.03
C HIS A 120 36.53 6.23 -4.51
N HIS A 121 36.39 5.15 -3.73
CA HIS A 121 35.41 4.11 -3.99
C HIS A 121 34.15 4.30 -3.15
N PHE A 122 33.06 4.55 -3.86
CA PHE A 122 31.73 4.66 -3.31
C PHE A 122 30.77 3.99 -4.30
N ALA A 123 29.97 3.06 -3.80
CA ALA A 123 28.91 2.41 -4.58
C ALA A 123 27.55 2.89 -4.05
N PRO A 124 26.68 3.46 -4.91
CA PRO A 124 25.31 3.76 -4.51
C PRO A 124 24.53 2.48 -4.20
N ALA A 125 23.52 2.60 -3.35
CA ALA A 125 22.52 1.56 -3.20
C ALA A 125 21.68 1.44 -4.49
N ASN A 126 21.53 0.23 -5.01
CA ASN A 126 20.70 -0.06 -6.17
C ASN A 126 19.47 -0.85 -5.72
N LEU A 127 18.29 -0.28 -5.90
CA LEU A 127 17.01 -0.92 -5.60
C LEU A 127 16.56 -1.89 -6.71
N GLY A 128 17.21 -1.87 -7.88
CA GLY A 128 16.81 -2.65 -9.05
C GLY A 128 15.51 -2.14 -9.66
N ASP A 129 14.71 -3.07 -10.18
CA ASP A 129 13.37 -2.81 -10.68
C ASP A 129 12.36 -2.88 -9.54
N VAL A 130 11.62 -1.79 -9.35
CA VAL A 130 10.65 -1.65 -8.27
C VAL A 130 9.27 -1.49 -8.88
N GLY A 131 8.38 -2.47 -8.65
CA GLY A 131 6.98 -2.38 -9.03
C GLY A 131 6.21 -1.51 -8.04
N LEU A 132 5.72 -0.35 -8.49
CA LEU A 132 4.81 0.48 -7.71
C LEU A 132 3.40 -0.11 -7.71
N HIS A 133 2.76 -0.14 -6.55
CA HIS A 133 1.40 -0.64 -6.40
C HIS A 133 0.39 0.45 -6.74
N ARG A 134 -0.59 0.12 -7.59
CA ARG A 134 -1.64 1.08 -7.96
C ARG A 134 -2.56 1.36 -6.77
N ALA A 135 -2.98 2.62 -6.63
CA ALA A 135 -4.00 3.01 -5.68
C ALA A 135 -5.33 2.31 -6.03
N PRO A 136 -6.15 1.96 -5.02
CA PRO A 136 -7.42 1.28 -5.25
C PRO A 136 -8.38 2.08 -6.13
N SER A 137 -9.10 1.39 -7.00
CA SER A 137 -10.19 1.92 -7.82
C SER A 137 -11.48 1.15 -7.56
N VAL A 138 -12.61 1.81 -7.70
CA VAL A 138 -13.93 1.23 -7.43
C VAL A 138 -14.60 0.87 -8.75
N ILE A 139 -15.22 -0.31 -8.83
CA ILE A 139 -16.06 -0.69 -9.96
C ILE A 139 -17.52 -0.62 -9.54
N SER A 140 -18.34 0.08 -10.33
CA SER A 140 -19.76 0.27 -10.06
C SER A 140 -20.55 0.35 -11.36
N GLY A 141 -21.86 0.19 -11.28
CA GLY A 141 -22.72 0.32 -12.45
C GLY A 141 -24.11 -0.22 -12.18
N ARG A 142 -24.79 -0.68 -13.22
CA ARG A 142 -26.17 -1.16 -13.16
C ARG A 142 -26.33 -2.56 -13.70
N CYS A 143 -27.20 -3.34 -13.07
CA CYS A 143 -27.77 -4.57 -13.61
C CYS A 143 -29.19 -4.27 -14.12
N VAL A 144 -29.44 -4.55 -15.40
CA VAL A 144 -30.73 -4.27 -16.04
C VAL A 144 -31.18 -5.43 -16.93
N LEU A 145 -32.50 -5.63 -17.03
CA LEU A 145 -33.11 -6.54 -18.00
C LEU A 145 -33.53 -5.73 -19.23
N ASP A 146 -33.11 -6.17 -20.41
CA ASP A 146 -33.59 -5.65 -21.68
C ASP A 146 -34.94 -6.30 -22.01
N ASN A 147 -35.99 -5.49 -22.14
CA ASN A 147 -37.33 -5.94 -22.53
C ASN A 147 -37.63 -5.61 -24.00
N GLY A 148 -36.59 -5.42 -24.83
CA GLY A 148 -36.64 -5.15 -26.27
C GLY A 148 -36.87 -3.68 -26.64
N SER A 149 -37.65 -2.92 -25.86
CA SER A 149 -37.91 -1.48 -26.08
C SER A 149 -37.53 -0.59 -24.90
N SER A 150 -37.16 -1.19 -23.77
CA SER A 150 -36.76 -0.47 -22.55
C SER A 150 -35.91 -1.37 -21.66
N THR A 151 -35.14 -0.76 -20.76
CA THR A 151 -34.41 -1.48 -19.70
C THR A 151 -35.13 -1.30 -18.37
N SER A 152 -35.33 -2.41 -17.65
CA SER A 152 -35.82 -2.39 -16.27
C SER A 152 -34.68 -2.72 -15.31
N PRO A 153 -34.60 -2.06 -14.13
CA PRO A 153 -33.60 -2.38 -13.13
C PRO A 153 -33.81 -3.79 -12.57
N LEU A 154 -32.72 -4.55 -12.39
CA LEU A 154 -32.75 -5.85 -11.72
C LEU A 154 -32.28 -5.72 -10.27
N ASN A 155 -33.25 -5.63 -9.36
CA ASN A 155 -33.01 -5.69 -7.92
C ASN A 155 -32.40 -7.05 -7.54
N ALA A 156 -31.47 -7.07 -6.58
CA ALA A 156 -30.84 -8.28 -6.05
C ALA A 156 -30.07 -9.12 -7.08
N ALA A 157 -29.81 -8.59 -8.28
CA ALA A 157 -28.82 -9.19 -9.19
C ALA A 157 -27.47 -9.26 -8.49
N THR A 158 -26.83 -10.42 -8.53
CA THR A 158 -25.56 -10.65 -7.84
C THR A 158 -24.41 -10.50 -8.83
N VAL A 159 -23.48 -9.59 -8.55
CA VAL A 159 -22.24 -9.41 -9.30
C VAL A 159 -21.09 -10.02 -8.50
N THR A 160 -20.39 -10.99 -9.09
CA THR A 160 -19.32 -11.76 -8.43
C THR A 160 -18.07 -11.78 -9.28
N LEU A 161 -16.90 -11.67 -8.66
CA LEU A 161 -15.62 -11.95 -9.30
C LEU A 161 -15.40 -13.46 -9.41
N THR A 162 -15.25 -13.95 -10.64
CA THR A 162 -15.07 -15.39 -10.92
C THR A 162 -13.67 -15.76 -11.36
N GLY A 163 -12.85 -14.79 -11.75
CA GLY A 163 -11.44 -14.97 -12.04
C GLY A 163 -10.73 -13.65 -12.24
N LEU A 164 -9.40 -13.67 -12.30
CA LEU A 164 -8.60 -12.46 -12.45
C LEU A 164 -7.30 -12.73 -13.21
N TRP A 165 -6.64 -11.64 -13.58
CA TRP A 165 -5.26 -11.64 -14.04
C TRP A 165 -4.51 -10.55 -13.29
N HIS A 166 -3.52 -10.92 -12.48
CA HIS A 166 -2.73 -9.95 -11.74
C HIS A 166 -1.84 -9.09 -12.65
N ARG A 167 -1.49 -9.61 -13.83
CA ARG A 167 -0.76 -8.92 -14.90
C ARG A 167 -1.49 -9.12 -16.21
N PHE A 168 -1.30 -8.19 -17.14
CA PHE A 168 -1.82 -8.40 -18.49
C PHE A 168 -1.18 -9.67 -19.09
N PRO A 169 -1.99 -10.58 -19.67
CA PRO A 169 -1.45 -11.67 -20.48
C PRO A 169 -0.53 -11.11 -21.57
N ALA A 170 0.50 -11.87 -21.93
CA ALA A 170 1.33 -11.53 -23.08
C ALA A 170 0.47 -11.50 -24.36
N ALA A 171 0.86 -10.69 -25.34
CA ALA A 171 0.05 -10.46 -26.54
C ALA A 171 -0.21 -11.72 -27.39
N ASP A 172 0.61 -12.76 -27.20
CA ASP A 172 0.54 -14.06 -27.87
C ASP A 172 -0.19 -15.14 -27.05
N VAL A 173 -0.72 -14.79 -25.87
CA VAL A 173 -1.42 -15.72 -24.97
C VAL A 173 -2.92 -15.43 -24.95
N ASP A 174 -3.74 -16.48 -25.13
CA ASP A 174 -5.20 -16.37 -25.02
C ASP A 174 -5.62 -16.17 -23.55
N PRO A 175 -6.21 -15.01 -23.16
CA PRO A 175 -6.47 -14.68 -21.76
C PRO A 175 -7.23 -15.75 -20.95
N PRO A 176 -8.30 -16.40 -21.45
CA PRO A 176 -9.03 -17.44 -20.71
C PRO A 176 -8.17 -18.64 -20.30
N THR A 177 -7.06 -18.91 -21.00
CA THR A 177 -6.18 -20.05 -20.69
C THR A 177 -5.26 -19.80 -19.50
N VAL A 178 -5.08 -18.55 -19.10
CA VAL A 178 -4.18 -18.12 -18.01
C VAL A 178 -4.91 -17.36 -16.91
N ILE A 179 -6.24 -17.50 -16.83
CA ILE A 179 -7.05 -16.90 -15.78
C ILE A 179 -6.69 -17.53 -14.41
N GLU A 180 -6.50 -16.67 -13.41
CA GLU A 180 -6.25 -17.08 -12.03
C GLU A 180 -7.57 -17.18 -11.25
N ALA A 181 -7.59 -18.06 -10.24
CA ALA A 181 -8.68 -18.11 -9.28
C ALA A 181 -8.82 -16.74 -8.57
N PRO A 182 -10.04 -16.30 -8.26
CA PRO A 182 -10.31 -14.97 -7.70
C PRO A 182 -9.99 -14.91 -6.19
N ASN A 183 -8.83 -15.42 -5.78
CA ASN A 183 -8.42 -15.52 -4.39
C ASN A 183 -7.89 -14.19 -3.85
N ILE A 184 -8.74 -13.17 -3.91
CA ILE A 184 -8.47 -11.84 -3.40
C ILE A 184 -9.54 -11.40 -2.40
N LEU A 185 -9.12 -10.58 -1.45
CA LEU A 185 -9.98 -10.01 -0.42
C LEU A 185 -9.75 -8.51 -0.32
N SER A 186 -10.83 -7.73 -0.18
CA SER A 186 -10.74 -6.29 0.03
C SER A 186 -10.67 -5.97 1.52
N LEU A 187 -9.75 -5.11 1.93
CA LEU A 187 -9.58 -4.60 3.30
C LEU A 187 -10.00 -3.13 3.35
N ALA A 188 -10.90 -2.78 4.26
CA ALA A 188 -11.48 -1.44 4.33
C ALA A 188 -10.43 -0.33 4.61
N GLN A 189 -9.44 -0.61 5.46
CA GLN A 189 -8.37 0.32 5.83
C GLN A 189 -7.08 0.14 5.03
N GLY A 190 -6.97 -0.99 4.30
CA GLY A 190 -5.72 -1.45 3.71
C GLY A 190 -4.66 -1.84 4.76
N LEU A 191 -3.61 -2.53 4.33
CA LEU A 191 -2.56 -3.00 5.23
C LEU A 191 -1.92 -1.84 6.02
N TYR A 192 -1.71 -1.98 7.32
CA TYR A 192 -1.00 -0.98 8.13
C TYR A 192 0.50 -1.00 7.88
N ARG A 193 1.05 -2.14 7.45
CA ARG A 193 2.48 -2.33 7.20
C ARG A 193 2.74 -3.34 6.08
N PRO A 194 3.98 -3.46 5.57
CA PRO A 194 4.32 -4.51 4.63
C PRO A 194 4.06 -5.91 5.19
N ARG A 195 3.61 -6.80 4.29
CA ARG A 195 3.34 -8.21 4.55
C ARG A 195 3.97 -9.09 3.48
N SER A 196 4.45 -10.25 3.90
CA SER A 196 5.25 -11.17 3.11
C SER A 196 4.45 -12.38 2.68
N ALA A 197 4.49 -12.67 1.37
CA ALA A 197 3.94 -13.90 0.81
C ALA A 197 4.56 -15.14 1.46
N GLY A 198 3.74 -16.17 1.70
CA GLY A 198 4.18 -17.45 2.28
C GLY A 198 4.64 -17.39 3.75
N VAL A 199 4.66 -16.21 4.38
CA VAL A 199 5.05 -16.01 5.79
C VAL A 199 3.88 -15.48 6.60
N ASP A 200 3.24 -14.41 6.13
CA ASP A 200 2.06 -13.86 6.79
C ASP A 200 0.80 -14.61 6.37
N GLN A 201 -0.15 -14.69 7.30
CA GLN A 201 -1.39 -15.45 7.15
C GLN A 201 -2.60 -14.60 7.51
N LEU A 202 -3.69 -14.80 6.77
CA LEU A 202 -4.98 -14.19 6.99
C LEU A 202 -5.99 -15.25 7.47
N ARG A 203 -6.80 -14.91 8.47
CA ARG A 203 -7.88 -15.78 8.96
C ARG A 203 -9.10 -14.97 9.37
N GLN A 204 -10.28 -15.57 9.20
CA GLN A 204 -11.51 -15.01 9.76
C GLN A 204 -11.36 -14.89 11.28
N ARG A 205 -11.75 -13.76 11.86
CA ARG A 205 -11.70 -13.58 13.30
C ARG A 205 -12.77 -12.61 13.79
N ASP A 206 -13.78 -13.15 14.45
CA ASP A 206 -14.84 -12.35 15.04
C ASP A 206 -14.33 -11.54 16.23
N LEU A 207 -14.75 -10.27 16.31
CA LEU A 207 -14.42 -9.36 17.40
C LEU A 207 -15.68 -9.03 18.18
N VAL A 208 -15.69 -9.36 19.48
CA VAL A 208 -16.85 -9.11 20.35
C VAL A 208 -16.61 -7.88 21.19
N MET A 209 -17.47 -6.87 21.01
CA MET A 209 -17.47 -5.64 21.81
C MET A 209 -17.85 -5.94 23.26
N GLN A 210 -17.09 -5.38 24.20
CA GLN A 210 -17.36 -5.53 25.62
C GLN A 210 -18.32 -4.42 26.06
N ALA A 211 -19.58 -4.78 26.28
CA ALA A 211 -20.61 -3.84 26.71
C ALA A 211 -20.25 -3.18 28.04
N GLY A 212 -20.41 -1.86 28.15
CA GLY A 212 -20.04 -1.09 29.34
C GLY A 212 -18.56 -0.73 29.42
N GLU A 213 -17.74 -1.12 28.43
CA GLU A 213 -16.33 -0.72 28.32
C GLU A 213 -16.11 0.38 27.26
N GLU A 214 -17.16 1.14 26.93
CA GLU A 214 -17.09 2.27 26.02
C GLU A 214 -16.27 3.42 26.65
N LYS A 215 -15.46 4.05 25.82
CA LYS A 215 -14.64 5.22 26.10
C LYS A 215 -14.98 6.31 25.12
N THR A 216 -14.80 7.55 25.54
CA THR A 216 -14.95 8.70 24.66
C THR A 216 -13.60 9.27 24.28
N LEU A 217 -13.37 9.51 22.98
CA LEU A 217 -12.22 10.27 22.49
C LEU A 217 -12.30 11.72 23.00
N LEU A 218 -11.31 12.14 23.77
CA LEU A 218 -11.22 13.49 24.35
C LEU A 218 -10.49 14.50 23.45
N ALA A 219 -10.02 14.06 22.29
CA ALA A 219 -9.47 14.90 21.25
C ALA A 219 -9.78 14.29 19.88
N ALA A 220 -9.97 15.14 18.88
CA ALA A 220 -9.98 14.67 17.50
C ALA A 220 -8.58 14.16 17.11
N THR A 221 -8.53 13.16 16.24
CA THR A 221 -7.28 12.53 15.80
C THR A 221 -7.24 12.49 14.28
N ALA A 222 -6.13 12.94 13.71
CA ALA A 222 -5.89 12.88 12.27
C ALA A 222 -5.35 11.50 11.85
N PRO A 223 -5.47 11.12 10.56
CA PRO A 223 -4.75 9.99 10.00
C PRO A 223 -3.26 10.11 10.29
N GLY A 224 -2.60 8.99 10.59
CA GLY A 224 -1.20 8.96 11.01
C GLY A 224 -0.99 9.03 12.53
N ALA A 225 -2.01 9.43 13.30
CA ALA A 225 -1.90 9.48 14.75
C ALA A 225 -1.77 8.07 15.36
N THR A 226 -0.83 7.91 16.28
CA THR A 226 -0.62 6.66 17.04
C THR A 226 -1.07 6.77 18.49
N ARG A 227 -1.54 7.95 18.92
CA ARG A 227 -1.92 8.22 20.30
C ARG A 227 -3.35 8.72 20.38
N LEU A 228 -4.15 8.11 21.24
CA LEU A 228 -5.53 8.53 21.52
C LEU A 228 -5.65 8.94 22.99
N ARG A 229 -6.40 10.01 23.24
CA ARG A 229 -6.76 10.41 24.60
C ARG A 229 -8.20 9.97 24.88
N LEU A 230 -8.38 9.13 25.89
CA LEU A 230 -9.66 8.50 26.24
C LEU A 230 -10.21 9.03 27.57
N SER A 231 -11.53 8.91 27.75
CA SER A 231 -12.28 9.40 28.92
C SER A 231 -11.75 8.90 30.26
N ASP A 232 -11.31 7.65 30.29
CA ASP A 232 -10.87 6.96 31.50
C ASP A 232 -9.95 5.78 31.16
N ARG A 233 -9.32 5.20 32.18
CA ARG A 233 -8.36 4.08 32.08
C ARG A 233 -8.97 2.71 32.39
N VAL A 234 -10.24 2.65 32.82
CA VAL A 234 -10.87 1.39 33.24
C VAL A 234 -10.75 0.36 32.12
N ASN A 235 -10.15 -0.79 32.43
CA ASN A 235 -9.95 -1.90 31.50
C ASN A 235 -9.15 -1.54 30.23
N LEU A 236 -8.19 -0.61 30.33
CA LEU A 236 -7.19 -0.35 29.32
C LEU A 236 -5.82 -0.90 29.74
N ALA A 237 -5.26 -1.80 28.93
CA ALA A 237 -3.93 -2.37 29.14
C ALA A 237 -3.25 -2.68 27.79
N PRO A 238 -1.90 -2.67 27.75
CA PRO A 238 -1.16 -3.16 26.59
C PRO A 238 -1.56 -4.59 26.20
N GLY A 239 -1.60 -4.87 24.90
CA GLY A 239 -2.05 -6.14 24.31
C GLY A 239 -3.57 -6.25 24.12
N GLN A 240 -4.36 -5.30 24.64
CA GLN A 240 -5.81 -5.28 24.42
C GLN A 240 -6.17 -4.58 23.10
N LEU A 241 -7.28 -5.03 22.50
CA LEU A 241 -7.77 -4.52 21.22
C LEU A 241 -8.91 -3.51 21.46
N LEU A 242 -8.88 -2.40 20.73
CA LEU A 242 -9.97 -1.42 20.69
C LEU A 242 -10.60 -1.39 19.31
N ALA A 243 -11.93 -1.27 19.26
CA ALA A 243 -12.64 -0.79 18.10
C ALA A 243 -12.92 0.71 18.27
N ILE A 244 -12.45 1.52 17.32
CA ILE A 244 -12.63 2.97 17.31
C ILE A 244 -13.76 3.28 16.35
N GLU A 245 -14.76 4.02 16.82
CA GLU A 245 -16.03 4.34 16.15
C GLU A 245 -16.74 3.11 15.53
N PRO A 246 -17.01 2.05 16.33
CA PRO A 246 -17.62 0.81 15.85
C PRO A 246 -19.02 0.98 15.22
N GLY A 247 -19.71 2.09 15.49
CA GLY A 247 -21.02 2.40 14.92
C GLY A 247 -20.97 2.92 13.48
N ASP A 248 -19.79 3.24 12.96
CA ASP A 248 -19.60 3.69 11.58
C ASP A 248 -18.74 2.69 10.80
N PRO A 249 -19.34 1.88 9.91
CA PRO A 249 -18.60 0.84 9.19
C PRO A 249 -17.56 1.36 8.18
N GLU A 250 -17.57 2.66 7.85
CA GLU A 250 -16.58 3.30 6.98
C GLU A 250 -15.40 3.88 7.76
N ARG A 251 -15.60 4.17 9.05
CA ARG A 251 -14.59 4.77 9.93
C ARG A 251 -14.02 3.80 10.95
N VAL A 252 -14.67 2.65 11.21
CA VAL A 252 -14.22 1.70 12.22
C VAL A 252 -12.77 1.24 11.98
N GLU A 253 -11.95 1.30 13.03
CA GLU A 253 -10.58 0.75 13.04
C GLU A 253 -10.38 -0.15 14.27
N TYR A 254 -9.65 -1.25 14.10
CA TYR A 254 -9.36 -2.21 15.17
C TYR A 254 -7.87 -2.25 15.46
N LEU A 255 -7.46 -1.71 16.61
CA LEU A 255 -6.04 -1.49 16.91
C LEU A 255 -5.66 -1.92 18.32
N GLU A 256 -4.54 -2.63 18.40
CA GLU A 256 -3.96 -3.09 19.67
C GLU A 256 -3.33 -1.91 20.41
N ILE A 257 -3.55 -1.85 21.73
CA ILE A 257 -2.88 -0.93 22.63
C ILE A 257 -1.47 -1.45 22.90
N THR A 258 -0.44 -0.63 22.68
CA THR A 258 0.96 -0.97 23.02
C THR A 258 1.41 -0.33 24.33
N GLN A 259 0.80 0.79 24.72
CA GLN A 259 1.13 1.52 25.94
C GLN A 259 -0.09 2.27 26.48
N VAL A 260 -0.18 2.43 27.80
CA VAL A 260 -1.20 3.24 28.49
C VAL A 260 -0.50 4.18 29.46
N ASP A 261 -0.51 5.47 29.13
CA ASP A 261 0.11 6.55 29.88
C ASP A 261 -0.92 7.47 30.55
N GLY A 262 -0.49 8.12 31.62
CA GLY A 262 -1.33 8.99 32.43
C GLY A 262 -2.29 8.21 33.32
N ALA A 263 -3.20 8.97 33.95
CA ALA A 263 -4.14 8.56 34.98
C ALA A 263 -3.48 7.99 36.26
N SER A 264 -3.80 8.60 37.41
CA SER A 264 -3.43 8.08 38.75
C SER A 264 -4.48 7.14 39.33
N THR A 265 -5.68 7.11 38.74
CA THR A 265 -6.81 6.26 39.11
C THR A 265 -7.55 5.83 37.85
N ASP A 266 -8.28 4.71 37.89
CA ASP A 266 -8.89 4.15 36.68
C ASP A 266 -9.95 5.05 36.04
N THR A 267 -10.60 5.92 36.83
CA THR A 267 -11.64 6.83 36.33
C THR A 267 -11.09 8.10 35.69
N GLN A 268 -9.77 8.30 35.68
CA GLN A 268 -9.14 9.48 35.09
C GLN A 268 -8.79 9.25 33.62
N PRO A 269 -8.83 10.30 32.79
CA PRO A 269 -8.39 10.23 31.40
C PRO A 269 -6.99 9.66 31.23
N ALA A 270 -6.83 8.79 30.24
CA ALA A 270 -5.56 8.18 29.87
C ALA A 270 -5.23 8.44 28.39
N THR A 271 -3.95 8.43 28.07
CA THR A 271 -3.45 8.43 26.70
C THR A 271 -2.95 7.03 26.38
N ILE A 272 -3.50 6.41 25.34
CA ILE A 272 -3.00 5.14 24.84
C ILE A 272 -2.11 5.35 23.62
N THR A 273 -1.16 4.45 23.42
CA THR A 273 -0.43 4.30 22.16
C THR A 273 -0.91 3.05 21.45
N LEU A 274 -1.11 3.15 20.14
CA LEU A 274 -1.61 2.10 19.26
C LEU A 274 -0.45 1.38 18.56
N ALA A 275 -0.64 0.10 18.20
CA ALA A 275 0.34 -0.67 17.46
C ALA A 275 0.59 -0.14 16.04
N TYR A 276 -0.41 0.50 15.44
CA TYR A 276 -0.33 1.10 14.11
C TYR A 276 -0.94 2.51 14.11
N PRO A 277 -0.47 3.39 13.19
CA PRO A 277 -1.09 4.69 13.00
C PRO A 277 -2.51 4.55 12.43
N LEU A 278 -3.43 5.40 12.87
CA LEU A 278 -4.78 5.47 12.34
C LEU A 278 -4.79 5.77 10.83
N ARG A 279 -5.70 5.14 10.09
CA ARG A 279 -5.91 5.41 8.66
C ARG A 279 -6.98 6.47 8.42
N ARG A 280 -7.87 6.67 9.37
CA ARG A 280 -8.99 7.61 9.31
C ARG A 280 -8.86 8.69 10.35
N GLU A 281 -9.59 9.76 10.12
CA GLU A 281 -9.81 10.76 11.15
C GLU A 281 -10.93 10.31 12.10
N HIS A 282 -10.71 10.55 13.40
CA HIS A 282 -11.72 10.32 14.42
C HIS A 282 -12.06 11.63 15.12
N ALA A 283 -13.36 11.88 15.28
CA ALA A 283 -13.84 13.12 15.84
C ALA A 283 -13.68 13.13 17.37
N LEU A 284 -13.56 14.34 17.93
CA LEU A 284 -13.78 14.55 19.36
C LEU A 284 -15.17 14.01 19.72
N GLY A 285 -15.26 13.24 20.80
CA GLY A 285 -16.50 12.60 21.21
C GLY A 285 -16.77 11.25 20.55
N GLY A 286 -15.94 10.80 19.60
CA GLY A 286 -16.04 9.46 19.02
C GLY A 286 -15.90 8.37 20.08
N VAL A 287 -16.59 7.25 19.88
CA VAL A 287 -16.59 6.12 20.82
C VAL A 287 -15.45 5.17 20.50
N ALA A 288 -14.68 4.76 21.50
CA ALA A 288 -13.80 3.61 21.42
C ALA A 288 -14.28 2.54 22.40
N VAL A 289 -14.31 1.27 22.01
CA VAL A 289 -14.76 0.18 22.88
C VAL A 289 -13.73 -0.94 22.86
N ARG A 290 -13.48 -1.55 24.01
CA ARG A 290 -12.67 -2.75 24.07
C ARG A 290 -13.37 -3.89 23.34
N VAL A 291 -12.59 -4.62 22.55
CA VAL A 291 -13.05 -5.81 21.84
C VAL A 291 -12.19 -7.01 22.20
N VAL A 292 -12.82 -8.19 22.19
CA VAL A 292 -12.14 -9.46 22.43
C VAL A 292 -12.21 -10.29 21.17
N ALA A 293 -11.04 -10.64 20.64
CA ALA A 293 -10.92 -11.46 19.45
C ALA A 293 -11.23 -12.93 19.78
N GLN A 294 -12.24 -13.48 19.11
CA GLN A 294 -12.68 -14.87 19.29
C GLN A 294 -11.69 -15.86 18.69
N ALA A 295 -12.00 -17.15 18.79
CA ALA A 295 -11.21 -18.20 18.18
C ALA A 295 -11.03 -17.92 16.67
N PRO A 296 -9.79 -18.00 16.14
CA PRO A 296 -9.55 -17.77 14.74
C PRO A 296 -10.16 -18.90 13.88
N GLY A 297 -10.61 -18.55 12.68
CA GLY A 297 -11.00 -19.49 11.64
C GLY A 297 -9.79 -20.13 10.92
N ALA A 298 -10.06 -20.76 9.78
CA ALA A 298 -9.04 -21.36 8.94
C ALA A 298 -8.02 -20.30 8.46
N SER A 299 -6.74 -20.67 8.46
CA SER A 299 -5.65 -19.80 8.02
C SER A 299 -5.41 -19.95 6.53
N ASN A 300 -5.27 -18.81 5.85
CA ASN A 300 -4.97 -18.70 4.42
C ASN A 300 -3.68 -17.89 4.28
N ASN A 301 -2.66 -18.44 3.63
CA ASN A 301 -1.41 -17.71 3.42
C ASN A 301 -1.62 -16.56 2.44
N LEU A 302 -0.86 -15.48 2.61
CA LEU A 302 -0.73 -14.48 1.57
C LEU A 302 0.04 -15.09 0.37
N ALA A 303 -0.56 -15.01 -0.81
CA ALA A 303 0.05 -15.46 -2.07
C ALA A 303 1.02 -14.42 -2.66
N ARG A 304 0.90 -13.15 -2.24
CA ARG A 304 1.73 -12.04 -2.74
C ARG A 304 2.15 -11.11 -1.62
N HIS A 305 3.32 -10.50 -1.78
CA HIS A 305 3.78 -9.43 -0.91
C HIS A 305 2.81 -8.24 -1.00
N GLY A 306 2.49 -7.65 0.14
CA GLY A 306 1.71 -6.42 0.24
C GLY A 306 2.55 -5.30 0.87
N ILE A 307 2.24 -4.06 0.51
CA ILE A 307 2.79 -2.87 1.16
C ILE A 307 1.73 -2.18 2.00
N ALA A 308 2.16 -1.29 2.89
CA ALA A 308 1.25 -0.45 3.65
C ALA A 308 0.31 0.33 2.71
N GLY A 309 -0.99 0.25 2.94
CA GLY A 309 -2.04 0.90 2.16
C GLY A 309 -2.70 0.00 1.10
N ASP A 310 -2.14 -1.18 0.81
CA ASP A 310 -2.80 -2.14 -0.09
C ASP A 310 -4.18 -2.53 0.47
N GLN A 311 -5.24 -2.22 -0.27
CA GLN A 311 -6.62 -2.62 0.07
C GLN A 311 -7.01 -3.96 -0.53
N THR A 312 -6.27 -4.48 -1.50
CA THR A 312 -6.51 -5.82 -2.06
C THR A 312 -5.36 -6.73 -1.67
N VAL A 313 -5.68 -7.79 -0.92
CA VAL A 313 -4.71 -8.84 -0.58
C VAL A 313 -4.98 -10.09 -1.39
N PHE A 314 -3.90 -10.80 -1.74
CA PHE A 314 -3.93 -12.03 -2.52
C PHE A 314 -3.66 -13.21 -1.61
N LEU A 315 -4.47 -14.24 -1.72
CA LEU A 315 -4.45 -15.43 -0.87
C LEU A 315 -4.28 -16.68 -1.73
N ASP A 316 -3.75 -17.76 -1.13
CA ASP A 316 -3.68 -19.05 -1.83
C ASP A 316 -5.08 -19.66 -2.02
N ALA A 317 -6.03 -19.35 -1.13
CA ALA A 317 -7.43 -19.76 -1.17
C ALA A 317 -8.33 -18.80 -0.38
N LEU A 318 -9.66 -18.87 -0.62
CA LEU A 318 -10.69 -18.15 0.15
C LEU A 318 -11.49 -19.05 1.09
N ALA A 319 -11.09 -20.31 1.26
CA ALA A 319 -11.84 -21.27 2.05
C ALA A 319 -11.97 -20.81 3.52
N GLY A 320 -13.20 -20.80 4.03
CA GLY A 320 -13.51 -20.39 5.40
C GLY A 320 -13.50 -18.88 5.65
N LEU A 321 -13.42 -18.06 4.60
CA LEU A 321 -13.56 -16.60 4.69
C LEU A 321 -14.96 -16.15 4.26
N ALA A 322 -15.42 -15.07 4.88
CA ALA A 322 -16.66 -14.38 4.55
C ALA A 322 -16.50 -12.87 4.78
N ASP A 323 -17.48 -12.09 4.34
CA ASP A 323 -17.55 -10.68 4.72
C ASP A 323 -17.58 -10.56 6.25
N GLY A 324 -16.73 -9.71 6.82
CA GLY A 324 -16.62 -9.61 8.27
C GLY A 324 -15.27 -9.09 8.73
N THR A 325 -14.81 -9.55 9.89
CA THR A 325 -13.51 -9.16 10.44
C THR A 325 -12.49 -10.26 10.22
N VAL A 326 -11.30 -9.88 9.80
CA VAL A 326 -10.17 -10.78 9.59
C VAL A 326 -8.98 -10.31 10.41
N GLU A 327 -8.14 -11.26 10.77
CA GLU A 327 -6.83 -11.02 11.35
C GLU A 327 -5.74 -11.38 10.35
N ILE A 328 -4.75 -10.50 10.19
CA ILE A 328 -3.51 -10.77 9.48
C ILE A 328 -2.39 -10.89 10.50
N SER A 329 -1.76 -12.05 10.55
CA SER A 329 -0.72 -12.42 11.52
C SER A 329 0.56 -12.85 10.82
N GLY A 330 1.67 -12.88 11.57
CA GLY A 330 3.01 -13.25 11.08
C GLY A 330 4.07 -12.59 11.96
N ALA A 331 5.11 -11.99 11.37
CA ALA A 331 6.06 -11.19 12.17
C ALA A 331 5.34 -9.99 12.84
N GLY A 332 5.78 -9.50 13.99
CA GLY A 332 5.21 -8.31 14.66
C GLY A 332 3.72 -8.40 15.05
N SER A 333 3.10 -7.26 15.38
CA SER A 333 1.70 -7.23 15.87
C SER A 333 0.69 -7.68 14.80
N PRO A 334 -0.40 -8.39 15.18
CA PRO A 334 -1.49 -8.69 14.27
C PRO A 334 -2.19 -7.42 13.79
N GLU A 335 -2.74 -7.46 12.57
CA GLU A 335 -3.65 -6.43 12.07
C GLU A 335 -5.07 -6.98 12.02
N TYR A 336 -6.05 -6.14 12.35
CA TYR A 336 -7.46 -6.48 12.32
C TYR A 336 -8.17 -5.57 11.34
N HIS A 337 -8.86 -6.17 10.38
CA HIS A 337 -9.47 -5.45 9.26
C HIS A 337 -10.91 -5.86 9.09
N ARG A 338 -11.76 -4.90 8.75
CA ARG A 338 -13.02 -5.25 8.08
C ARG A 338 -12.69 -5.64 6.65
N ALA A 339 -13.18 -6.79 6.23
CA ALA A 339 -12.92 -7.35 4.93
C ALA A 339 -14.20 -7.72 4.18
N SER A 340 -14.11 -7.67 2.85
CA SER A 340 -15.20 -8.03 1.95
C SER A 340 -14.69 -8.88 0.79
N LEU A 341 -15.46 -9.91 0.45
CA LEU A 341 -15.34 -10.65 -0.78
C LEU A 341 -15.78 -9.77 -1.95
N TYR A 342 -15.29 -10.07 -3.16
CA TYR A 342 -15.71 -9.37 -4.39
C TYR A 342 -17.03 -9.93 -4.93
N GLN A 343 -18.06 -9.84 -4.09
CA GLN A 343 -19.44 -10.23 -4.39
C GLN A 343 -20.39 -9.18 -3.82
N VAL A 344 -21.35 -8.71 -4.63
CA VAL A 344 -22.33 -7.70 -4.20
C VAL A 344 -23.69 -7.95 -4.84
N SER A 345 -24.76 -7.59 -4.15
CA SER A 345 -26.12 -7.56 -4.69
C SER A 345 -26.50 -6.14 -5.11
N ALA A 346 -27.08 -6.02 -6.30
CA ALA A 346 -27.61 -4.77 -6.81
C ALA A 346 -28.81 -4.29 -5.97
N ASP A 347 -28.95 -2.98 -5.79
CA ASP A 347 -30.04 -2.36 -5.06
C ASP A 347 -31.37 -2.40 -5.82
N ALA A 348 -32.43 -1.83 -5.23
CA ALA A 348 -33.76 -1.79 -5.84
C ALA A 348 -33.82 -1.05 -7.20
N ARG A 349 -32.81 -0.22 -7.52
CA ARG A 349 -32.67 0.51 -8.78
C ARG A 349 -31.64 -0.15 -9.73
N GLY A 350 -31.18 -1.34 -9.35
CA GLY A 350 -30.20 -2.14 -10.08
C GLY A 350 -28.77 -1.65 -9.93
N PHE A 351 -28.47 -0.68 -9.06
CA PHE A 351 -27.09 -0.21 -8.87
C PHE A 351 -26.29 -1.18 -8.01
N PHE A 352 -25.03 -1.40 -8.40
CA PHE A 352 -24.08 -2.16 -7.60
C PHE A 352 -22.76 -1.39 -7.47
N ARG A 353 -22.00 -1.73 -6.42
CA ARG A 353 -20.65 -1.22 -6.18
C ARG A 353 -19.82 -2.33 -5.56
N LEU A 354 -18.79 -2.78 -6.27
CA LEU A 354 -17.83 -3.73 -5.73
C LEU A 354 -16.92 -3.04 -4.70
N PRO A 355 -16.32 -3.81 -3.77
CA PRO A 355 -15.24 -3.30 -2.94
C PRO A 355 -14.09 -2.72 -3.80
N PRO A 356 -13.31 -1.76 -3.29
CA PRO A 356 -12.15 -1.24 -4.03
C PRO A 356 -11.21 -2.37 -4.44
N VAL A 357 -10.76 -2.34 -5.69
CA VAL A 357 -9.77 -3.27 -6.25
C VAL A 357 -8.48 -2.52 -6.56
N SER A 358 -7.37 -3.16 -6.27
CA SER A 358 -6.02 -2.70 -6.58
C SER A 358 -5.20 -3.88 -7.07
N ARG A 359 -4.11 -3.60 -7.78
CA ARG A 359 -3.09 -4.60 -8.13
C ARG A 359 -3.59 -5.75 -9.03
N VAL A 360 -4.69 -5.54 -9.74
CA VAL A 360 -5.26 -6.51 -10.69
C VAL A 360 -5.39 -5.86 -12.07
N ALA A 361 -4.80 -6.49 -13.09
CA ALA A 361 -4.81 -5.97 -14.46
C ALA A 361 -6.16 -6.20 -15.15
N MET A 362 -6.74 -7.38 -14.96
CA MET A 362 -8.02 -7.76 -15.56
C MET A 362 -8.85 -8.60 -14.58
N LEU A 363 -10.17 -8.52 -14.72
CA LEU A 363 -11.16 -9.22 -13.89
C LEU A 363 -12.14 -9.95 -14.81
N GLN A 364 -12.55 -11.16 -14.41
CA GLN A 364 -13.73 -11.81 -14.97
C GLN A 364 -14.87 -11.68 -13.96
N LEU A 365 -15.91 -10.96 -14.35
CA LEU A 365 -17.08 -10.70 -13.52
C LEU A 365 -18.28 -11.45 -14.09
N ARG A 366 -19.05 -12.07 -13.20
CA ARG A 366 -20.32 -12.71 -13.50
C ARG A 366 -21.46 -11.96 -12.83
N ALA A 367 -22.47 -11.58 -13.59
CA ALA A 367 -23.74 -11.10 -13.07
C ALA A 367 -24.80 -12.20 -13.24
N SER A 368 -25.48 -12.55 -12.16
CA SER A 368 -26.50 -13.61 -12.12
C SER A 368 -27.78 -13.10 -11.44
N HIS A 369 -28.94 -13.51 -11.94
CA HIS A 369 -30.24 -13.18 -11.34
C HIS A 369 -31.28 -14.26 -11.64
N GLY A 370 -32.09 -14.64 -10.64
CA GLY A 370 -33.02 -15.77 -10.78
C GLY A 370 -34.14 -15.59 -11.80
N LEU A 371 -34.42 -14.35 -12.23
CA LEU A 371 -35.38 -14.05 -13.31
C LEU A 371 -34.75 -14.00 -14.71
N ALA A 372 -33.41 -14.00 -14.82
CA ALA A 372 -32.73 -13.94 -16.11
C ALA A 372 -32.49 -15.36 -16.65
N PRO A 373 -32.59 -15.57 -17.98
CA PRO A 373 -32.42 -16.89 -18.58
C PRO A 373 -30.98 -17.41 -18.54
N ALA A 374 -30.00 -16.50 -18.45
CA ALA A 374 -28.58 -16.83 -18.36
C ALA A 374 -27.80 -15.78 -17.57
N ASP A 375 -26.68 -16.20 -17.00
CA ASP A 375 -25.70 -15.30 -16.39
C ASP A 375 -24.94 -14.51 -17.47
N VAL A 376 -24.61 -13.27 -17.15
CA VAL A 376 -23.77 -12.42 -18.00
C VAL A 376 -22.33 -12.46 -17.48
N ASN A 377 -21.39 -12.90 -18.31
CA ASN A 377 -19.97 -12.94 -17.99
C ASN A 377 -19.22 -11.88 -18.79
N THR A 378 -18.43 -11.05 -18.11
CA THR A 378 -17.68 -9.95 -18.72
C THR A 378 -16.24 -9.96 -18.25
N VAL A 379 -15.30 -9.82 -19.18
CA VAL A 379 -13.91 -9.50 -18.88
C VAL A 379 -13.76 -8.00 -18.84
N PHE A 380 -13.19 -7.47 -17.76
CA PHE A 380 -13.08 -6.04 -17.50
C PHE A 380 -11.66 -5.69 -17.05
N SER A 381 -11.08 -4.65 -17.64
CA SER A 381 -9.79 -4.09 -17.24
C SER A 381 -10.03 -2.77 -16.51
N PRO A 382 -9.76 -2.68 -15.19
CA PRO A 382 -9.94 -1.43 -14.46
C PRO A 382 -9.02 -0.34 -15.01
N ASP A 383 -9.62 0.81 -15.33
CA ASP A 383 -8.85 2.01 -15.61
C ASP A 383 -8.50 2.69 -14.28
N TYR A 384 -7.28 2.44 -13.81
CA TYR A 384 -6.73 3.07 -12.62
C TYR A 384 -6.34 4.54 -12.83
N GLU A 385 -6.50 5.06 -14.05
CA GLU A 385 -6.42 6.50 -14.30
C GLU A 385 -7.61 7.24 -13.71
N LEU A 386 -8.72 6.52 -13.48
CA LEU A 386 -9.98 6.99 -12.92
C LEU A 386 -10.15 6.52 -11.47
N ALA A 387 -10.75 7.37 -10.64
CA ALA A 387 -11.12 7.02 -9.27
C ALA A 387 -12.26 5.98 -9.20
N GLY A 388 -13.06 5.89 -10.27
CA GLY A 388 -14.17 4.96 -10.39
C GLY A 388 -14.33 4.50 -11.82
N ASN A 389 -14.63 3.22 -11.96
CA ASN A 389 -14.86 2.49 -13.18
C ASN A 389 -16.34 2.16 -13.30
N ARG A 390 -16.91 2.40 -14.49
CA ARG A 390 -18.31 2.07 -14.77
C ARG A 390 -18.41 0.80 -15.60
N LEU A 391 -19.23 -0.14 -15.14
CA LEU A 391 -19.55 -1.38 -15.84
C LEU A 391 -21.03 -1.73 -15.65
N ASP A 392 -21.79 -1.74 -16.73
CA ASP A 392 -23.21 -2.10 -16.70
C ASP A 392 -23.39 -3.53 -17.25
N PHE A 393 -24.27 -4.32 -16.61
CA PHE A 393 -24.65 -5.67 -17.03
C PHE A 393 -26.08 -5.64 -17.58
N ILE A 394 -26.24 -6.07 -18.83
CA ILE A 394 -27.52 -6.13 -19.53
C ILE A 394 -27.87 -7.60 -19.75
N PHE A 395 -29.00 -8.03 -19.18
CA PHE A 395 -29.56 -9.36 -19.35
C PHE A 395 -30.56 -9.33 -20.51
N ALA A 396 -30.53 -10.34 -21.36
CA ALA A 396 -31.43 -10.48 -22.53
C ALA A 396 -32.64 -11.37 -22.23
#